data_AF-A0A1F5RSR7-F1
#
_entry.id   AF-A0A1F5RSR7-F1
#
_cell.length_a   1.000
_cell.length_b   1.000
_cell.length_c   1.000
_cell.angle_alpha   90.00
_cell.angle_beta   90.00
_cell.angle_gamma   90.00
#
_symmetry.space_group_name_H-M   'P 1'
#
loop_
_entity.id
_entity.type
_entity.pdbx_description
1 polymer ?
#
loop_
_entity_poly.entity_id
_entity_poly.type
_entity_poly.pdbx_seq_one_letter_code
_entity_poly.pdbx_strand_id
1 'polypeptide(L)'
;MVEPTPPFPTSGWIEVIVGSMYSGKTEELIRRLRRAQIARQRVEIFKPAIDDRYARDHIVSHSELRIPSRAVRHARDILRYAHEAQVIGIDEGQFLGPELVRVCETLARRGKRVIVAGLDQDYAGRPFDPMPQLLAVSEYITKTLAICVVCGSPANRTYRKKRRAGRVVVGGADLYEARCRRCYDLGRRAHPPAPLAPSGGSHVAPKTRRRRRARRRGRTAARL
;
A
#
# COMPACT_ATOMS: atom_id res chain seq x y z
N MET A 1 28.51 -19.91 -35.28
CA MET A 1 27.07 -19.61 -35.17
C MET A 1 26.90 -18.73 -33.95
N VAL A 2 26.61 -17.43 -34.15
CA VAL A 2 26.39 -16.49 -33.04
C VAL A 2 24.96 -16.69 -32.58
N GLU A 3 24.77 -17.18 -31.36
CA GLU A 3 23.44 -17.28 -30.77
C GLU A 3 22.84 -15.87 -30.66
N PRO A 4 21.57 -15.66 -31.02
CA PRO A 4 20.96 -14.34 -30.97
C PRO A 4 20.95 -13.86 -29.53
N THR A 5 21.54 -12.68 -29.29
CA THR A 5 21.52 -11.99 -28.01
C THR A 5 20.06 -11.86 -27.55
N PRO A 6 19.72 -12.30 -26.32
CA PRO A 6 18.35 -12.21 -25.85
C PRO A 6 17.91 -10.73 -25.87
N PRO A 7 16.68 -10.42 -26.32
CA PRO A 7 16.19 -9.04 -26.47
C PRO A 7 16.01 -8.29 -25.13
N PHE A 8 16.43 -8.86 -24.00
CA PHE A 8 16.21 -8.36 -22.65
C PHE A 8 17.50 -8.45 -21.82
N PRO A 9 17.68 -7.56 -20.81
CA PRO A 9 18.86 -7.57 -19.95
C PRO A 9 19.11 -8.96 -19.36
N THR A 10 20.38 -9.37 -19.36
CA THR A 10 20.87 -10.73 -19.13
C THR A 10 20.72 -11.24 -17.69
N SER A 11 20.17 -10.45 -16.77
CA SER A 11 19.95 -10.85 -15.38
C SER A 11 18.53 -10.51 -14.93
N GLY A 12 17.88 -11.49 -14.28
CA GLY A 12 16.65 -11.28 -13.54
C GLY A 12 16.95 -10.87 -12.10
N TRP A 13 15.95 -10.33 -11.42
CA TRP A 13 16.09 -9.83 -10.05
C TRP A 13 14.74 -9.87 -9.32
N ILE A 14 14.81 -9.67 -8.01
CA ILE A 14 13.68 -9.64 -7.09
C ILE A 14 13.56 -8.23 -6.50
N GLU A 15 12.35 -7.69 -6.57
CA GLU A 15 11.94 -6.47 -5.89
C GLU A 15 10.91 -6.82 -4.82
N VAL A 16 11.10 -6.32 -3.60
CA VAL A 16 10.18 -6.55 -2.49
C VAL A 16 9.58 -5.24 -2.02
N ILE A 17 8.26 -5.15 -2.04
CA ILE A 17 7.46 -4.03 -1.54
C ILE A 17 6.80 -4.47 -0.24
N VAL A 18 7.21 -3.89 0.88
CA VAL A 18 6.71 -4.23 2.22
C VAL A 18 6.15 -3.04 2.96
N GLY A 19 5.35 -3.30 3.99
CA GLY A 19 4.73 -2.28 4.83
C GLY A 19 3.45 -2.79 5.48
N SER A 20 2.91 -2.00 6.41
CA SER A 20 1.65 -2.32 7.09
C SER A 20 0.47 -2.32 6.12
N MET A 21 -0.71 -2.76 6.58
CA MET A 21 -1.95 -2.46 5.87
C MET A 21 -2.09 -0.94 5.64
N TYR A 22 -2.76 -0.55 4.54
CA TYR A 22 -2.98 0.84 4.12
C TYR A 22 -1.74 1.64 3.73
N SER A 23 -0.57 1.01 3.61
CA SER A 23 0.66 1.71 3.25
C SER A 23 0.87 1.90 1.73
N GLY A 24 -0.07 1.46 0.89
CA GLY A 24 0.05 1.63 -0.56
C GLY A 24 0.88 0.56 -1.28
N LYS A 25 1.04 -0.65 -0.71
CA LYS A 25 1.86 -1.72 -1.32
C LYS A 25 1.32 -2.15 -2.68
N THR A 26 0.03 -2.47 -2.74
CA THR A 26 -0.66 -2.90 -3.96
C THR A 26 -0.65 -1.80 -5.01
N GLU A 27 -0.82 -0.54 -4.61
CA GLU A 27 -0.69 0.64 -5.47
C GLU A 27 0.70 0.71 -6.11
N GLU A 28 1.76 0.57 -5.32
CA GLU A 28 3.14 0.60 -5.81
C GLU A 28 3.43 -0.58 -6.74
N LEU A 29 2.93 -1.78 -6.41
CA LEU A 29 3.02 -2.96 -7.28
C LEU A 29 2.35 -2.69 -8.63
N ILE A 30 1.08 -2.26 -8.64
CA ILE A 30 0.33 -1.92 -9.86
C ILE A 30 1.07 -0.86 -10.67
N ARG A 31 1.61 0.19 -10.03
CA ARG A 31 2.36 1.25 -10.70
C ARG A 31 3.60 0.70 -11.42
N ARG A 32 4.35 -0.23 -10.81
CA ARG A 32 5.52 -0.86 -11.45
C ARG A 32 5.11 -1.77 -12.62
N LEU A 33 4.06 -2.56 -12.44
CA LEU A 33 3.56 -3.48 -13.46
C LEU A 33 2.97 -2.74 -14.67
N ARG A 34 2.22 -1.65 -14.46
CA ARG A 34 1.72 -0.80 -15.55
C ARG A 34 2.85 -0.19 -16.37
N ARG A 35 3.94 0.25 -15.74
CA ARG A 35 5.11 0.76 -16.48
C ARG A 35 5.77 -0.32 -17.34
N ALA A 36 5.83 -1.56 -16.85
CA ALA A 36 6.30 -2.69 -17.66
C ALA A 36 5.39 -2.99 -18.86
N GLN A 37 4.07 -2.93 -18.68
CA GLN A 37 3.10 -3.07 -19.78
C GLN A 37 3.22 -1.96 -20.83
N ILE A 38 3.42 -0.70 -20.40
CA ILE A 38 3.67 0.44 -21.30
C ILE A 38 4.95 0.21 -22.12
N ALA A 39 5.98 -0.36 -21.50
CA ALA A 39 7.20 -0.79 -22.18
C ALA A 39 7.04 -2.08 -23.01
N ARG A 40 5.80 -2.55 -23.23
CA ARG A 40 5.44 -3.76 -24.00
C ARG A 40 6.04 -5.06 -23.47
N GLN A 41 6.39 -5.11 -22.18
CA GLN A 41 6.86 -6.33 -21.55
C GLN A 41 5.66 -7.24 -21.24
N ARG A 42 5.85 -8.55 -21.39
CA ARG A 42 4.83 -9.54 -20.98
C ARG A 42 4.78 -9.62 -19.45
N VAL A 43 3.63 -9.29 -18.88
CA VAL A 43 3.42 -9.22 -17.42
C VAL A 43 2.42 -10.28 -16.99
N GLU A 44 2.76 -11.05 -15.96
CA GLU A 44 1.84 -11.96 -15.27
C GLU A 44 1.75 -11.60 -13.79
N ILE A 45 0.56 -11.74 -13.23
CA ILE A 45 0.26 -11.22 -11.90
C ILE A 45 -0.44 -12.30 -11.09
N PHE A 46 0.04 -12.55 -9.88
CA PHE A 46 -0.43 -13.62 -9.02
C PHE A 46 -0.88 -13.08 -7.67
N LYS A 47 -1.89 -13.73 -7.10
CA LYS A 47 -2.34 -13.49 -5.74
C LYS A 47 -2.76 -14.80 -5.07
N PRO A 48 -2.66 -14.91 -3.75
CA PRO A 48 -3.11 -16.09 -3.03
C PRO A 48 -4.63 -16.26 -3.12
N ALA A 49 -5.10 -17.49 -3.31
CA ALA A 49 -6.53 -17.80 -3.41
C ALA A 49 -7.32 -17.53 -2.11
N ILE A 50 -6.64 -17.41 -0.96
CA ILE A 50 -7.24 -17.03 0.32
C ILE A 50 -7.60 -15.53 0.37
N ASP A 51 -7.09 -14.71 -0.56
CA ASP A 51 -7.44 -13.29 -0.62
C ASP A 51 -8.63 -13.03 -1.57
N ASP A 52 -9.83 -13.06 -1.01
CA ASP A 52 -11.10 -12.80 -1.69
C ASP A 52 -11.69 -11.41 -1.40
N ARG A 53 -10.96 -10.53 -0.70
CA ARG A 53 -11.48 -9.26 -0.14
C ARG A 53 -12.07 -8.28 -1.16
N TYR A 54 -11.68 -8.35 -2.43
CA TYR A 54 -12.03 -7.31 -3.41
C TYR A 54 -12.46 -7.82 -4.81
N ALA A 55 -12.00 -8.99 -5.26
CA ALA A 55 -12.38 -9.64 -6.52
C ALA A 55 -11.69 -11.02 -6.61
N ARG A 56 -12.14 -11.98 -7.43
CA ARG A 56 -11.40 -13.26 -7.63
C ARG A 56 -10.33 -13.17 -8.73
N ASP A 57 -10.53 -12.30 -9.70
CA ASP A 57 -9.81 -12.22 -10.98
C ASP A 57 -8.93 -10.97 -11.13
N HIS A 58 -9.00 -10.03 -10.19
CA HIS A 58 -8.20 -8.80 -10.18
C HIS A 58 -7.49 -8.59 -8.85
N ILE A 59 -6.33 -7.93 -8.90
CA ILE A 59 -5.79 -7.23 -7.74
C ILE A 59 -6.42 -5.84 -7.74
N VAL A 60 -6.92 -5.44 -6.57
CA VAL A 60 -7.57 -4.15 -6.36
C VAL A 60 -6.80 -3.43 -5.27
N SER A 61 -6.30 -2.25 -5.61
CA SER A 61 -5.69 -1.36 -4.64
C SER A 61 -6.79 -0.71 -3.77
N HIS A 62 -6.43 -0.17 -2.61
CA HIS A 62 -7.36 0.58 -1.77
C HIS A 62 -7.89 1.84 -2.48
N SER A 63 -7.13 2.38 -3.43
CA SER A 63 -7.54 3.47 -4.34
C SER A 63 -8.23 2.99 -5.63
N GLU A 64 -8.81 1.78 -5.64
CA GLU A 64 -9.60 1.21 -6.73
C GLU A 64 -8.83 0.98 -8.05
N LEU A 65 -7.50 1.05 -8.04
CA LEU A 65 -6.70 0.64 -9.20
C LEU A 65 -6.82 -0.86 -9.39
N ARG A 66 -7.14 -1.28 -10.62
CA ARG A 66 -7.32 -2.69 -11.00
C ARG A 66 -6.36 -3.11 -12.09
N ILE A 67 -5.88 -4.35 -11.98
CA ILE A 67 -5.13 -5.06 -13.00
C ILE A 67 -5.49 -6.56 -12.95
N PRO A 68 -5.66 -7.26 -14.09
CA PRO A 68 -5.97 -8.68 -14.10
C PRO A 68 -4.93 -9.50 -13.35
N SER A 69 -5.36 -10.52 -12.63
CA SER A 69 -4.49 -11.36 -11.80
C SER A 69 -4.98 -12.80 -11.72
N ARG A 70 -4.05 -13.73 -11.55
CA ARG A 70 -4.34 -15.15 -11.37
C ARG A 70 -4.27 -15.52 -9.89
N ALA A 71 -5.36 -16.08 -9.37
CA ALA A 71 -5.36 -16.68 -8.04
C ALA A 71 -4.58 -18.02 -8.06
N VAL A 72 -3.69 -18.21 -7.09
CA VAL A 72 -2.91 -19.45 -6.90
C VAL A 72 -3.08 -19.99 -5.48
N ARG A 73 -3.11 -21.32 -5.34
CA ARG A 73 -3.20 -21.97 -4.02
C ARG A 73 -1.82 -22.18 -3.40
N HIS A 74 -0.81 -22.47 -4.22
CA HIS A 74 0.55 -22.70 -3.78
C HIS A 74 1.54 -21.88 -4.60
N ALA A 75 2.65 -21.46 -3.98
CA ALA A 75 3.68 -20.67 -4.67
C ALA A 75 4.21 -21.36 -5.94
N ARG A 76 4.38 -22.69 -5.91
CA ARG A 76 4.82 -23.47 -7.09
C ARG A 76 3.93 -23.34 -8.32
N ASP A 77 2.65 -23.02 -8.15
CA ASP A 77 1.72 -22.88 -9.27
C ASP A 77 2.12 -21.68 -10.17
N ILE A 78 2.81 -20.68 -9.60
CA ILE A 78 3.36 -19.53 -10.33
C ILE A 78 4.30 -19.99 -11.46
N LEU A 79 5.16 -20.99 -11.20
CA LEU A 79 6.13 -21.48 -12.19
C LEU A 79 5.44 -22.04 -13.45
N ARG A 80 4.23 -22.59 -13.32
CA ARG A 80 3.46 -23.17 -14.43
C ARG A 80 2.93 -22.10 -15.38
N TYR A 81 2.62 -20.92 -14.85
CA TYR A 81 1.96 -19.85 -15.59
C TYR A 81 2.90 -18.70 -15.97
N ALA A 82 4.08 -18.62 -15.35
CA ALA A 82 5.04 -17.54 -15.57
C ALA A 82 6.00 -17.76 -16.76
N HIS A 83 5.82 -18.81 -17.59
CA HIS A 83 6.78 -19.19 -18.64
C HIS A 83 7.06 -18.04 -19.62
N GLU A 84 6.02 -17.47 -20.22
CA GLU A 84 6.13 -16.38 -21.20
C GLU A 84 6.36 -15.00 -20.56
N ALA A 85 6.12 -14.85 -19.26
CA ALA A 85 6.21 -13.57 -18.56
C ALA A 85 7.67 -13.10 -18.44
N GLN A 86 7.90 -11.81 -18.69
CA GLN A 86 9.17 -11.15 -18.41
C GLN A 86 9.16 -10.48 -17.05
N VAL A 87 7.99 -9.96 -16.64
CA VAL A 87 7.77 -9.34 -15.34
C VAL A 87 6.66 -10.09 -14.61
N ILE A 88 6.93 -10.47 -13.38
CA ILE A 88 6.01 -11.21 -12.52
C ILE A 88 5.65 -10.34 -11.32
N GLY A 89 4.38 -10.05 -11.13
CA GLY A 89 3.84 -9.42 -9.93
C GLY A 89 3.25 -10.46 -8.99
N ILE A 90 3.55 -10.39 -7.71
CA ILE A 90 2.96 -11.24 -6.67
C ILE A 90 2.46 -10.32 -5.56
N ASP A 91 1.14 -10.31 -5.32
CA ASP A 91 0.57 -9.55 -4.19
C ASP A 91 0.21 -10.47 -3.03
N GLU A 92 0.20 -9.89 -1.84
CA GLU A 92 -0.02 -10.58 -0.56
C GLU A 92 0.87 -11.82 -0.36
N GLY A 93 2.15 -11.68 -0.71
CA GLY A 93 3.14 -12.76 -0.70
C GLY A 93 3.29 -13.48 0.64
N GLN A 94 2.95 -12.83 1.76
CA GLN A 94 2.96 -13.45 3.09
C GLN A 94 2.01 -14.66 3.23
N PHE A 95 1.03 -14.82 2.34
CA PHE A 95 0.10 -15.94 2.37
C PHE A 95 0.48 -17.12 1.46
N LEU A 96 1.58 -17.02 0.71
CA LEU A 96 2.02 -18.08 -0.21
C LEU A 96 3.03 -19.07 0.40
N GLY A 97 3.38 -18.88 1.68
CA GLY A 97 4.22 -19.79 2.44
C GLY A 97 5.70 -19.79 2.03
N PRO A 98 6.55 -20.56 2.72
CA PRO A 98 8.01 -20.50 2.59
C PRO A 98 8.54 -20.88 1.19
N GLU A 99 7.80 -21.69 0.43
CA GLU A 99 8.17 -22.08 -0.93
C GLU A 99 8.28 -20.87 -1.89
N LEU A 100 7.61 -19.74 -1.56
CA LEU A 100 7.67 -18.53 -2.37
C LEU A 100 9.09 -18.03 -2.59
N VAL A 101 9.98 -18.13 -1.59
CA VAL A 101 11.38 -17.69 -1.69
C VAL A 101 12.08 -18.41 -2.84
N ARG A 102 12.00 -19.74 -2.84
CA ARG A 102 12.59 -20.60 -3.88
C ARG A 102 12.01 -20.30 -5.27
N VAL A 103 10.70 -20.05 -5.34
CA VAL A 103 10.01 -19.71 -6.60
C VAL A 103 10.54 -18.38 -7.16
N CYS A 104 10.62 -17.34 -6.32
CA CYS A 104 11.15 -16.03 -6.72
C CYS A 104 12.60 -16.13 -7.20
N GLU A 105 13.48 -16.81 -6.45
CA GLU A 105 14.87 -17.02 -6.87
C GLU A 105 14.97 -17.82 -8.18
N THR A 106 14.13 -18.85 -8.35
CA THR A 106 14.11 -19.65 -9.59
C THR A 106 13.73 -18.79 -10.79
N LEU A 107 12.74 -17.92 -10.65
CA LEU A 107 12.32 -17.00 -11.72
C LEU A 107 13.40 -15.95 -12.01
N ALA A 108 14.01 -15.36 -10.99
CA ALA A 108 15.09 -14.40 -11.15
C ALA A 108 16.31 -15.00 -11.87
N ARG A 109 16.73 -16.23 -11.48
CA ARG A 109 17.78 -16.99 -12.18
C ARG A 109 17.44 -17.30 -13.64
N ARG A 110 16.15 -17.33 -14.00
CA ARG A 110 15.67 -17.47 -15.39
C ARG A 110 15.57 -16.14 -16.13
N GLY A 111 16.20 -15.08 -15.64
CA GLY A 111 16.23 -13.77 -16.29
C GLY A 111 14.96 -12.94 -16.10
N LYS A 112 14.06 -13.31 -15.18
CA LYS A 112 12.77 -12.62 -14.99
C LYS A 112 12.86 -11.57 -13.90
N ARG A 113 12.12 -10.48 -14.07
CA ARG A 113 11.91 -9.46 -13.05
C ARG A 113 10.75 -9.89 -12.15
N VAL A 114 11.00 -10.13 -10.87
CA VAL A 114 9.98 -10.58 -9.91
C VAL A 114 9.70 -9.46 -8.92
N ILE A 115 8.45 -9.04 -8.76
CA ILE A 115 8.05 -7.99 -7.82
C ILE A 115 7.05 -8.59 -6.84
N VAL A 116 7.42 -8.65 -5.56
CA VAL A 116 6.59 -9.21 -4.48
C VAL A 116 6.13 -8.12 -3.55
N ALA A 117 4.82 -7.97 -3.38
CA ALA A 117 4.22 -7.12 -2.36
C ALA A 117 3.68 -7.97 -1.20
N GLY A 118 3.88 -7.51 0.04
CA GLY A 118 3.35 -8.22 1.20
C GLY A 118 3.55 -7.51 2.54
N LEU A 119 2.88 -7.99 3.57
CA LEU A 119 3.06 -7.51 4.94
C LEU A 119 4.41 -8.00 5.48
N ASP A 120 5.29 -7.11 5.94
CA ASP A 120 6.52 -7.51 6.64
C ASP A 120 6.26 -8.01 8.07
N GLN A 121 5.10 -7.64 8.64
CA GLN A 121 4.76 -7.92 10.03
C GLN A 121 3.29 -8.36 10.15
N ASP A 122 3.04 -9.29 11.08
CA ASP A 122 1.68 -9.64 11.49
C ASP A 122 1.08 -8.58 12.44
N TYR A 123 -0.18 -8.76 12.81
CA TYR A 123 -0.86 -7.81 13.71
C TYR A 123 -0.22 -7.72 15.10
N ALA A 124 0.60 -8.70 15.50
CA ALA A 124 1.34 -8.73 16.76
C ALA A 124 2.73 -8.08 16.62
N GLY A 125 3.03 -7.50 15.45
CA GLY A 125 4.29 -6.81 15.18
C GLY A 125 5.48 -7.76 14.99
N ARG A 126 5.22 -9.06 14.83
CA ARG A 126 6.24 -10.08 14.57
C ARG A 126 6.46 -10.22 13.07
N PRO A 127 7.64 -10.65 12.61
CA PRO A 127 7.87 -10.92 11.20
C PRO A 127 6.80 -11.84 10.60
N PHE A 128 6.35 -11.53 9.38
CA PHE A 128 5.37 -12.34 8.66
C PHE A 128 6.08 -13.13 7.55
N ASP A 129 6.39 -14.40 7.83
CA ASP A 129 7.02 -15.28 6.85
C ASP A 129 6.15 -15.47 5.60
N PRO A 130 6.73 -15.52 4.40
CA PRO A 130 8.18 -15.58 4.11
C PRO A 130 8.82 -14.21 3.78
N MET A 131 8.17 -13.10 4.12
CA MET A 131 8.66 -11.78 3.70
C MET A 131 10.06 -11.43 4.23
N PRO A 132 10.48 -11.79 5.46
CA PRO A 132 11.85 -11.53 5.93
C PRO A 132 12.93 -12.19 5.05
N GLN A 133 12.68 -13.42 4.61
CA GLN A 133 13.61 -14.18 3.78
C GLN A 133 13.66 -13.59 2.36
N LEU A 134 12.50 -13.17 1.83
CA LEU A 134 12.44 -12.44 0.55
C LEU A 134 13.22 -11.13 0.60
N LEU A 135 13.12 -10.37 1.69
CA LEU A 135 13.90 -9.16 1.89
C LEU A 135 15.41 -9.45 1.86
N ALA A 136 15.85 -10.56 2.45
CA ALA A 136 17.27 -10.92 2.51
C ALA A 136 17.86 -11.29 1.13
N VAL A 137 17.06 -11.89 0.24
CA VAL A 137 17.53 -12.35 -1.08
C VAL A 137 17.27 -11.35 -2.21
N SER A 138 16.55 -10.26 -1.96
CA SER A 138 16.13 -9.31 -3.01
C SER A 138 17.15 -8.22 -3.31
N GLU A 139 17.28 -7.83 -4.58
CA GLU A 139 18.11 -6.72 -5.03
C GLU A 139 17.51 -5.35 -4.68
N TYR A 140 16.17 -5.24 -4.62
CA TYR A 140 15.50 -3.99 -4.31
C TYR A 140 14.44 -4.15 -3.22
N ILE A 141 14.54 -3.32 -2.19
CA ILE A 141 13.57 -3.28 -1.10
C ILE A 141 12.90 -1.91 -1.07
N THR A 142 11.57 -1.90 -0.98
CA THR A 142 10.77 -0.69 -0.80
C THR A 142 9.86 -0.89 0.40
N LYS A 143 10.10 -0.11 1.46
CA LYS A 143 9.23 -0.10 2.64
C LYS A 143 8.27 1.07 2.58
N THR A 144 7.02 0.81 2.24
CA THR A 144 5.97 1.82 2.25
C THR A 144 5.42 2.01 3.66
N LEU A 145 5.09 3.26 4.00
CA LEU A 145 4.55 3.64 5.30
C LEU A 145 3.13 4.15 5.11
N ALA A 146 2.24 3.73 6.00
CA ALA A 146 0.90 4.31 6.10
C ALA A 146 0.94 5.60 6.94
N ILE A 147 -0.21 6.20 7.17
CA ILE A 147 -0.38 7.29 8.15
C ILE A 147 -1.01 6.72 9.42
N CYS A 148 -0.46 7.08 10.58
CA CYS A 148 -1.02 6.66 11.85
C CYS A 148 -2.36 7.35 12.08
N VAL A 149 -3.44 6.57 12.16
CA VAL A 149 -4.80 7.10 12.35
C VAL A 149 -5.02 7.78 13.71
N VAL A 150 -4.06 7.68 14.62
CA VAL A 150 -4.13 8.22 15.97
C VAL A 150 -3.43 9.56 16.10
N CYS A 151 -2.22 9.69 15.51
CA CYS A 151 -1.37 10.87 15.71
C CYS A 151 -0.84 11.51 14.41
N GLY A 152 -1.19 10.97 13.24
CA GLY A 152 -0.76 11.49 11.93
C GLY A 152 0.69 11.18 11.54
N SER A 153 1.53 10.65 12.45
CA SER A 153 2.90 10.27 12.14
C SER A 153 2.99 9.07 11.18
N PRO A 154 4.13 8.83 10.51
CA PRO A 154 4.31 7.64 9.70
C PRO A 154 4.05 6.34 10.48
N ALA A 155 3.29 5.44 9.86
CA ALA A 155 2.85 4.18 10.45
C ALA A 155 3.50 2.99 9.77
N ASN A 156 4.01 2.07 10.59
CA ASN A 156 4.63 0.83 10.16
C ASN A 156 4.03 -0.41 10.84
N ARG A 157 2.96 -0.26 11.64
CA ARG A 157 2.29 -1.37 12.32
C ARG A 157 0.83 -1.46 11.90
N THR A 158 0.35 -2.69 11.74
CA THR A 158 -1.08 -2.98 11.64
C THR A 158 -1.62 -3.32 13.03
N TYR A 159 -2.43 -2.44 13.59
CA TYR A 159 -3.09 -2.67 14.88
C TYR A 159 -4.45 -3.33 14.67
N ARG A 160 -4.73 -4.40 15.42
CA ARG A 160 -6.03 -5.09 15.39
C ARG A 160 -6.94 -4.57 16.50
N LYS A 161 -8.09 -4.00 16.13
CA LYS A 161 -9.02 -3.33 17.06
C LYS A 161 -9.75 -4.29 18.00
N LYS A 162 -10.10 -5.48 17.50
CA LYS A 162 -10.88 -6.51 18.23
C LYS A 162 -10.01 -7.72 18.55
N ARG A 163 -10.18 -8.31 19.75
CA ARG A 163 -9.57 -9.61 20.08
C ARG A 163 -10.40 -10.71 19.39
N ARG A 164 -9.94 -11.20 18.26
CA ARG A 164 -10.41 -12.46 17.65
C ARG A 164 -9.26 -13.46 17.62
N ALA A 165 -9.56 -14.75 17.82
CA ALA A 165 -8.56 -15.82 17.71
C ALA A 165 -8.06 -15.95 16.27
N GLY A 166 -6.82 -16.42 16.09
CA GLY A 166 -6.19 -16.63 14.79
C GLY A 166 -5.13 -15.58 14.40
N ARG A 167 -4.09 -16.04 13.69
CA ARG A 167 -3.01 -15.19 13.13
C ARG A 167 -3.48 -14.41 11.90
N VAL A 168 -4.39 -15.00 11.13
CA VAL A 168 -4.95 -14.46 9.90
C VAL A 168 -6.46 -14.29 10.09
N VAL A 169 -6.91 -13.05 10.16
CA VAL A 169 -8.33 -12.73 9.98
C VAL A 169 -8.39 -11.83 8.76
N VAL A 170 -8.92 -12.36 7.66
CA VAL A 170 -9.18 -11.59 6.44
C VAL A 170 -10.26 -10.57 6.77
N GLY A 171 -9.95 -9.28 6.62
CA GLY A 171 -10.86 -8.18 6.96
C GLY A 171 -10.24 -6.84 6.64
N GLY A 172 -11.07 -5.80 6.64
CA GLY A 172 -10.70 -4.46 6.20
C GLY A 172 -10.52 -3.49 7.37
N ALA A 173 -10.87 -2.23 7.11
CA ALA A 173 -10.72 -1.13 8.07
C ALA A 173 -11.59 -1.28 9.33
N ASP A 174 -12.56 -2.20 9.32
CA ASP A 174 -13.40 -2.55 10.45
C ASP A 174 -12.64 -3.33 11.54
N LEU A 175 -11.61 -4.09 11.16
CA LEU A 175 -10.79 -4.89 12.08
C LEU A 175 -9.40 -4.31 12.33
N TYR A 176 -8.83 -3.62 11.35
CA TYR A 176 -7.43 -3.18 11.37
C TYR A 176 -7.28 -1.69 11.11
N GLU A 177 -6.21 -1.11 11.65
CA GLU A 177 -5.81 0.27 11.36
C GLU A 177 -4.29 0.41 11.42
N ALA A 178 -3.75 1.38 10.67
CA ALA A 178 -2.33 1.65 10.66
C ALA A 178 -1.92 2.54 11.86
N ARG A 179 -0.85 2.16 12.55
CA ARG A 179 -0.30 2.92 13.68
C ARG A 179 1.22 3.06 13.62
N CYS A 180 1.71 4.18 14.16
CA CYS A 180 3.12 4.32 14.47
C CYS A 180 3.51 3.42 15.64
N ARG A 181 4.81 3.23 15.88
CA ARG A 181 5.33 2.37 16.96
C ARG A 181 4.74 2.74 18.33
N ARG A 182 4.81 4.01 18.71
CA ARG A 182 4.28 4.51 19.99
C ARG A 182 2.78 4.21 20.16
N CYS A 183 1.96 4.56 19.18
CA CYS A 183 0.51 4.36 19.28
C CYS A 183 0.11 2.88 19.18
N TYR A 184 0.94 2.05 18.55
CA TYR A 184 0.77 0.59 18.58
C TYR A 184 1.04 0.04 19.98
N ASP A 185 2.16 0.40 20.60
CA ASP A 185 2.58 -0.08 21.92
C ASP A 185 1.61 0.39 23.04
N LEU A 186 1.10 1.62 22.93
CA LEU A 186 0.05 2.13 23.83
C LEU A 186 -1.29 1.40 23.69
N GLY A 187 -1.50 0.66 22.60
CA GLY A 187 -2.73 -0.08 22.32
C GLY A 187 -3.96 0.81 22.47
N ARG A 188 -4.95 0.37 23.25
CA ARG A 188 -6.19 1.15 23.47
C ARG A 188 -5.98 2.50 24.17
N ARG A 189 -4.83 2.70 24.83
CA ARG A 189 -4.50 3.95 25.54
C ARG A 189 -3.99 5.05 24.62
N ALA A 190 -3.84 4.77 23.32
CA ALA A 190 -3.14 5.66 22.38
C ALA A 190 -3.88 6.97 22.04
N HIS A 191 -5.09 7.23 22.53
CA HIS A 191 -5.85 8.42 22.16
C HIS A 191 -5.06 9.72 22.38
N PRO A 192 -5.18 10.71 21.46
CA PRO A 192 -4.59 12.02 21.69
C PRO A 192 -5.16 12.59 23.00
N PRO A 193 -4.37 13.38 23.77
CA PRO A 193 -4.98 14.20 24.80
C PRO A 193 -6.12 15.00 24.16
N ALA A 194 -7.25 15.10 24.85
CA ALA A 194 -8.35 15.95 24.41
C ALA A 194 -7.77 17.32 24.01
N PRO A 195 -8.23 17.94 22.91
CA PRO A 195 -7.78 19.28 22.57
C PRO A 195 -7.92 20.15 23.83
N LEU A 196 -6.83 20.80 24.23
CA LEU A 196 -6.86 21.77 25.32
C LEU A 196 -8.01 22.73 25.01
N ALA A 197 -9.01 22.76 25.90
CA ALA A 197 -10.12 23.70 25.75
C ALA A 197 -9.51 25.09 25.55
N PRO A 198 -10.04 25.90 24.60
CA PRO A 198 -9.51 27.24 24.40
C PRO A 198 -9.58 27.97 25.74
N SER A 199 -8.43 28.31 26.30
CA SER A 199 -8.35 29.16 27.48
C SER A 199 -9.10 30.43 27.13
N GLY A 200 -10.20 30.69 27.83
CA GLY A 200 -11.06 31.85 27.62
C GLY A 200 -10.27 33.13 27.86
N GLY A 201 -9.57 33.60 26.83
CA GLY A 201 -9.03 34.94 26.74
C GLY A 201 -10.13 35.85 26.27
N SER A 202 -10.69 36.64 27.19
CA SER A 202 -11.61 37.73 26.91
C SER A 202 -10.91 38.79 26.03
N HIS A 203 -10.88 38.57 24.72
CA HIS A 203 -10.55 39.63 23.77
C HIS A 203 -11.77 40.55 23.63
N VAL A 204 -11.79 41.61 24.44
CA VAL A 204 -12.64 42.77 24.23
C VAL A 204 -12.23 43.42 22.91
N ALA A 205 -13.05 43.29 21.88
CA ALA A 205 -12.85 43.97 20.61
C ALA A 205 -13.02 45.49 20.77
N PRO A 206 -12.14 46.34 20.19
CA PRO A 206 -12.31 47.78 20.25
C PRO A 206 -13.45 48.21 19.32
N LYS A 207 -14.42 48.96 19.87
CA LYS A 207 -15.52 49.58 19.12
C LYS A 207 -14.98 50.62 18.14
N THR A 208 -14.96 50.31 16.85
CA THR A 208 -14.66 51.30 15.80
C THR A 208 -15.86 52.21 15.58
N ARG A 209 -15.72 53.49 15.94
CA ARG A 209 -16.69 54.57 15.62
C ARG A 209 -16.72 54.78 14.10
N ARG A 210 -17.78 54.32 13.43
CA ARG A 210 -18.09 54.71 12.05
C ARG A 210 -18.43 56.21 12.00
N ARG A 211 -17.52 57.04 11.46
CA ARG A 211 -17.86 58.40 11.01
C ARG A 211 -18.53 58.32 9.64
N ARG A 212 -19.79 58.75 9.58
CA ARG A 212 -20.54 59.02 8.34
C ARG A 212 -19.82 60.12 7.54
N ARG A 213 -19.56 59.90 6.25
CA ARG A 213 -19.35 60.98 5.29
C ARG A 213 -20.36 60.85 4.16
N ALA A 214 -21.23 61.85 4.07
CA ALA A 214 -22.17 62.07 3.00
C ALA A 214 -21.43 62.46 1.70
N ARG A 215 -21.87 61.90 0.57
CA ARG A 215 -21.69 62.53 -0.74
C ARG A 215 -23.00 62.44 -1.53
N ARG A 216 -23.61 63.60 -1.70
CA ARG A 216 -24.68 63.93 -2.67
C ARG A 216 -24.10 63.90 -4.09
N ARG A 217 -24.81 63.29 -5.06
CA ARG A 217 -25.07 63.73 -6.46
C ARG A 217 -26.28 62.90 -6.95
N GLY A 218 -27.49 63.46 -7.11
CA GLY A 218 -28.00 64.14 -8.33
C GLY A 218 -28.56 63.12 -9.33
N ARG A 219 -29.87 62.78 -9.32
CA ARG A 219 -30.93 63.14 -10.33
C ARG A 219 -30.43 63.03 -11.80
N THR A 220 -31.07 62.33 -12.74
CA THR A 220 -32.50 62.42 -13.16
C THR A 220 -32.89 61.28 -14.15
N ALA A 221 -34.11 60.75 -13.99
CA ALA A 221 -35.18 60.30 -14.92
C ALA A 221 -34.99 59.63 -16.31
N ALA A 222 -36.04 58.85 -16.63
CA ALA A 222 -36.66 58.45 -17.92
C ALA A 222 -36.23 57.08 -18.50
N ARG A 223 -37.10 56.05 -18.45
CA ARG A 223 -38.15 55.67 -19.44
C ARG A 223 -37.58 55.24 -20.79
N LEU A 224 -37.38 53.94 -21.00
CA LEU A 224 -38.21 52.99 -21.79
C LEU A 224 -37.56 51.61 -21.68
#